data_AF-A0A7W4G9W1-F1
#
_entry.id   AF-A0A7W4G9W1-F1
#
_cell.length_a   1.000
_cell.length_b   1.000
_cell.length_c   1.000
_cell.angle_alpha   90.00
_cell.angle_beta   90.00
_cell.angle_gamma   90.00
#
_symmetry.space_group_name_H-M   'P 1'
#
loop_
_entity.id
_entity.type
_entity.pdbx_description
1 polymer ?
#
loop_
_entity_poly.entity_id
_entity_poly.type
_entity_poly.pdbx_seq_one_letter_code
_entity_poly.pdbx_strand_id
1 'polypeptide(L)'
;MQKNNYLGVGIMAKKTRFNRFFEYRSIKNIYHEFKGLCFLYDWLDTNKLYENQREKYKLVPCGNNPIKAILFGPMAIGAVLSLITLISILSLPFYDEGENFQWWIPLVTFCWNLLFLNLLPITARYIPDKMMYLDRQNQTVGFTFDIPGCEQRDDLGNCCFKWEEIVCRLTSKMGAPGVMNYFPEISHIDQEKYPKTIVTGSVVELSANPVHCYLLWECYVRFMDLSKPLPDVPVYEQHRHLDPITAEFDKNNNRPSDFWVDFSIEQQIEIRDEILEDAFPFDWLKGKVNDEITKPWQHWKAEPERIEQLTWKYKVKRLLVQLFIGFP
;
A
#
# COMPACT_ATOMS: atom_id res chain seq x y z
N MET A 1 -7.57 -29.21 -5.42
CA MET A 1 -7.46 -27.96 -6.20
C MET A 1 -7.94 -28.21 -7.62
N GLN A 2 -9.09 -27.65 -8.01
CA GLN A 2 -9.49 -27.63 -9.42
C GLN A 2 -8.44 -26.83 -10.21
N LYS A 3 -7.91 -27.41 -11.30
CA LYS A 3 -7.02 -26.71 -12.24
C LYS A 3 -7.85 -25.76 -13.10
N ASN A 4 -8.26 -24.63 -12.52
CA ASN A 4 -8.92 -23.57 -13.28
C ASN A 4 -7.87 -22.90 -14.18
N ASN A 5 -8.10 -22.88 -15.49
CA ASN A 5 -7.19 -22.26 -16.45
C ASN A 5 -7.42 -20.74 -16.50
N TYR A 6 -6.84 -20.03 -15.54
CA TYR A 6 -6.94 -18.57 -15.42
C TYR A 6 -6.20 -17.80 -16.54
N LEU A 7 -5.37 -18.48 -17.32
CA LEU A 7 -4.46 -17.90 -18.33
C LEU A 7 -5.11 -17.65 -19.71
N GLY A 8 -6.38 -18.04 -19.90
CA GLY A 8 -7.09 -17.89 -21.18
C GLY A 8 -7.76 -16.53 -21.40
N VAL A 9 -7.59 -15.56 -20.49
CA VAL A 9 -8.32 -14.29 -20.53
C VAL A 9 -7.39 -13.15 -20.98
N GLY A 10 -7.65 -12.58 -22.15
CA GLY A 10 -6.89 -11.42 -22.64
C GLY A 10 -7.10 -10.16 -21.79
N ILE A 11 -8.35 -9.87 -21.40
CA ILE A 11 -8.74 -8.72 -20.59
C ILE A 11 -9.67 -9.18 -19.47
N MET A 12 -9.32 -8.91 -18.22
CA MET A 12 -10.17 -9.21 -17.06
C MET A 12 -11.44 -8.36 -17.10
N ALA A 13 -12.57 -8.97 -16.74
CA ALA A 13 -13.87 -8.31 -16.83
C ALA A 13 -13.96 -7.11 -15.85
N LYS A 14 -14.58 -6.01 -16.29
CA LYS A 14 -15.00 -4.90 -15.40
C LYS A 14 -16.32 -5.22 -14.71
N LYS A 15 -16.37 -6.32 -13.98
CA LYS A 15 -17.56 -6.74 -13.22
C LYS A 15 -17.08 -7.40 -11.93
N THR A 16 -17.72 -7.08 -10.82
CA THR A 16 -17.44 -7.71 -9.53
C THR A 16 -18.24 -9.00 -9.39
N ARG A 17 -17.56 -10.12 -9.13
CA ARG A 17 -18.19 -11.43 -8.94
C ARG A 17 -17.95 -11.95 -7.53
N PHE A 18 -16.76 -11.76 -6.97
CA PHE A 18 -16.44 -12.24 -5.64
C PHE A 18 -17.04 -11.34 -4.55
N ASN A 19 -17.12 -10.03 -4.80
CA ASN A 19 -17.79 -9.04 -3.94
C ASN A 19 -17.38 -9.02 -2.46
N ARG A 20 -16.23 -9.59 -2.10
CA ARG A 20 -15.68 -9.50 -0.74
C ARG A 20 -14.29 -8.92 -0.87
N PHE A 21 -14.16 -7.68 -0.42
CA PHE A 21 -12.93 -6.91 -0.51
C PHE A 21 -12.52 -6.54 0.90
N PHE A 22 -11.23 -6.63 1.19
CA PHE A 22 -10.72 -6.24 2.49
C PHE A 22 -9.35 -5.60 2.36
N GLU A 23 -9.27 -4.37 2.81
CA GLU A 23 -8.02 -3.62 2.88
C GLU A 23 -7.87 -3.13 4.32
N TYR A 24 -7.08 -3.88 5.08
CA TYR A 24 -6.76 -3.55 6.46
C TYR A 24 -5.99 -2.23 6.50
N ARG A 25 -6.19 -1.48 7.57
CA ARG A 25 -5.48 -0.23 7.81
C ARG A 25 -5.44 0.05 9.30
N SER A 26 -4.29 0.54 9.76
CA SER A 26 -4.24 1.16 11.08
C SER A 26 -5.02 2.47 10.98
N ILE A 27 -6.27 2.42 11.42
CA ILE A 27 -7.10 3.61 11.53
C ILE A 27 -6.60 4.29 12.79
N LYS A 28 -5.91 5.41 12.61
CA LYS A 28 -5.36 6.19 13.72
C LYS A 28 -6.47 6.47 14.73
N ASN A 29 -6.41 5.76 15.84
CA ASN A 29 -6.52 6.41 17.13
C ASN A 29 -5.44 7.51 17.11
N ILE A 30 -5.81 8.78 17.26
CA ILE A 30 -4.94 9.98 17.15
C ILE A 30 -3.80 10.00 18.22
N TYR A 31 -3.55 8.89 18.89
CA TYR A 31 -2.53 8.73 19.91
C TYR A 31 -1.15 8.51 19.29
N HIS A 32 -0.42 9.61 19.12
CA HIS A 32 1.04 9.73 19.11
C HIS A 32 1.81 8.43 18.83
N GLU A 33 1.89 8.03 17.55
CA GLU A 33 2.97 7.15 17.12
C GLU A 33 4.29 7.74 17.62
N PHE A 34 5.06 6.97 18.36
CA PHE A 34 6.35 7.42 18.84
C PHE A 34 7.28 7.63 17.62
N LYS A 35 7.43 8.89 17.19
CA LYS A 35 8.21 9.28 15.99
C LYS A 35 9.72 9.06 16.17
N GLY A 36 10.18 8.94 17.42
CA GLY A 36 11.59 8.76 17.75
C GLY A 36 12.44 9.93 17.26
N LEU A 37 13.52 9.63 16.53
CA LEU A 37 14.53 10.56 16.02
C LEU A 37 14.25 11.02 14.57
N CYS A 38 13.12 10.61 13.98
CA CYS A 38 12.65 11.14 12.70
C CYS A 38 11.84 12.42 12.94
N PHE A 39 12.49 13.57 12.95
CA PHE A 39 11.85 14.86 13.22
C PHE A 39 10.84 15.26 12.15
N LEU A 40 11.08 14.81 10.91
CA LEU A 40 10.22 15.09 9.77
C LEU A 40 9.25 13.93 9.46
N TYR A 41 8.98 13.04 10.42
CA TYR A 41 8.15 11.85 10.23
C TYR A 41 6.81 12.13 9.53
N ASP A 42 6.12 13.21 9.92
CA ASP A 42 4.82 13.59 9.36
C ASP A 42 4.86 14.01 7.88
N TRP A 43 6.05 14.07 7.27
CA TRP A 43 6.25 14.35 5.85
C TRP A 43 6.40 13.07 5.02
N LEU A 44 6.52 11.89 5.64
CA LEU A 44 6.49 10.59 4.94
C LEU A 44 5.11 10.27 4.35
N ASP A 45 4.06 10.88 4.89
CA ASP A 45 2.71 10.88 4.31
C ASP A 45 2.68 11.84 3.12
N THR A 46 3.29 11.41 2.02
CA THR A 46 3.55 12.25 0.83
C THR A 46 2.31 12.53 0.00
N ASN A 47 1.28 11.72 0.18
CA ASN A 47 0.07 11.79 -0.59
C ASN A 47 -1.07 12.45 0.17
N LYS A 48 -0.82 13.41 1.08
CA LYS A 48 -1.89 14.10 1.83
C LYS A 48 -3.07 14.52 0.97
N LEU A 49 -2.85 14.95 -0.27
CA LEU A 49 -3.97 15.23 -1.19
C LEU A 49 -4.87 14.01 -1.38
N TYR A 50 -4.33 12.92 -1.91
CA TYR A 50 -5.07 11.69 -2.20
C TYR A 50 -5.49 10.93 -0.93
N GLU A 51 -4.67 11.01 0.11
CA GLU A 51 -4.88 10.36 1.39
C GLU A 51 -5.95 11.03 2.25
N ASN A 52 -6.10 12.35 2.15
CA ASN A 52 -7.23 13.07 2.75
C ASN A 52 -8.53 12.90 1.94
N GLN A 53 -8.44 12.27 0.76
CA GLN A 53 -9.56 12.10 -0.17
C GLN A 53 -9.68 10.63 -0.62
N ARG A 54 -9.54 9.67 0.30
CA ARG A 54 -9.59 8.22 -0.02
C ARG A 54 -10.96 7.75 -0.50
N GLU A 55 -12.01 8.52 -0.22
CA GLU A 55 -13.33 8.32 -0.80
C GLU A 55 -13.37 8.58 -2.31
N LYS A 56 -12.50 9.47 -2.79
CA LYS A 56 -12.43 9.89 -4.19
C LYS A 56 -11.32 9.18 -4.95
N TYR A 57 -10.14 9.01 -4.34
CA TYR A 57 -8.95 8.52 -5.01
C TYR A 57 -8.45 7.18 -4.49
N LYS A 58 -8.13 6.28 -5.43
CA LYS A 58 -7.39 5.04 -5.14
C LYS A 58 -6.06 5.01 -5.88
N LEU A 59 -4.96 4.91 -5.14
CA LEU A 59 -3.61 4.99 -5.68
C LEU A 59 -3.08 3.62 -6.10
N VAL A 60 -2.32 3.61 -7.18
CA VAL A 60 -1.58 2.45 -7.70
C VAL A 60 -0.14 2.88 -7.97
N PRO A 61 0.84 2.34 -7.23
CA PRO A 61 2.24 2.72 -7.39
C PRO A 61 2.81 2.29 -8.75
N CYS A 62 3.47 3.22 -9.44
CA CYS A 62 4.08 3.00 -10.76
C CYS A 62 5.61 2.98 -10.67
N GLY A 63 6.13 2.04 -9.88
CA GLY A 63 7.57 1.83 -9.73
C GLY A 63 8.33 2.97 -9.04
N ASN A 64 9.62 2.74 -8.83
CA ASN A 64 10.48 3.67 -8.10
C ASN A 64 10.95 4.82 -8.98
N ASN A 65 11.03 6.02 -8.40
CA ASN A 65 11.71 7.15 -9.02
C ASN A 65 13.24 6.90 -9.01
N PRO A 66 13.94 6.89 -10.17
CA PRO A 66 15.38 6.60 -10.21
C PRO A 66 16.22 7.60 -9.41
N ILE A 67 15.73 8.84 -9.23
CA ILE A 67 16.41 9.84 -8.39
C ILE A 67 16.49 9.35 -6.94
N LYS A 68 15.45 8.68 -6.43
CA LYS A 68 15.46 8.09 -5.08
C LYS A 68 16.52 6.99 -4.96
N ALA A 69 16.75 6.19 -6.00
CA ALA A 69 17.80 5.18 -5.98
C ALA A 69 19.21 5.79 -5.87
N ILE A 70 19.47 6.89 -6.59
CA ILE A 70 20.75 7.62 -6.48
C ILE A 70 20.89 8.24 -5.09
N LEU A 71 19.82 8.86 -4.59
CA LEU A 71 19.84 9.56 -3.32
C LEU A 71 19.95 8.63 -2.11
N PHE A 72 19.35 7.44 -2.18
CA PHE A 72 19.34 6.46 -1.09
C PHE A 72 20.29 5.28 -1.27
N GLY A 73 20.97 5.16 -2.41
CA GLY A 73 22.09 4.21 -2.58
C GLY A 73 23.12 4.30 -1.43
N PRO A 74 23.50 5.51 -0.98
CA PRO A 74 24.38 5.69 0.18
C PRO A 74 23.77 5.27 1.54
N MET A 75 22.47 5.02 1.66
CA MET A 75 21.91 4.45 2.92
C MET A 75 22.51 3.08 3.23
N ALA A 76 22.90 2.30 2.22
CA ALA A 76 23.55 1.01 2.42
C ALA A 76 24.87 1.14 3.20
N ILE A 77 25.56 2.29 3.09
CA ILE A 77 26.76 2.60 3.88
C ILE A 77 26.41 2.62 5.37
N GLY A 78 25.22 3.11 5.74
CA GLY A 78 24.75 3.13 7.12
C GLY A 78 24.68 1.73 7.75
N ALA A 79 24.17 0.75 7.01
CA ALA A 79 24.13 -0.64 7.48
C ALA A 79 25.55 -1.24 7.66
N VAL A 80 26.47 -0.93 6.74
CA VAL A 80 27.88 -1.36 6.85
C VAL A 80 28.56 -0.69 8.04
N LEU A 81 28.37 0.62 8.24
CA LEU A 81 28.87 1.38 9.38
C LEU A 81 28.33 0.84 10.71
N SER A 82 27.07 0.43 10.75
CA SER A 82 26.48 -0.22 11.92
C SER A 82 27.10 -1.58 12.22
N LEU A 83 27.41 -2.38 11.20
CA LEU A 83 28.16 -3.63 11.36
C LEU A 83 29.59 -3.36 11.87
N ILE A 84 30.27 -2.35 11.32
CA ILE A 84 31.61 -1.94 11.79
C ILE A 84 31.55 -1.47 13.24
N THR A 85 30.50 -0.72 13.61
CA THR A 85 30.28 -0.27 15.00
C THR A 85 30.09 -1.47 15.93
N LEU A 86 29.32 -2.47 15.52
CA LEU A 86 29.15 -3.70 16.29
C LEU A 86 30.49 -4.44 16.46
N ILE A 87 31.26 -4.61 15.39
CA ILE A 87 32.59 -5.25 15.44
C ILE A 87 33.53 -4.47 16.37
N SER A 88 33.51 -3.13 16.30
CA SER A 88 34.32 -2.26 17.15
C SER A 88 33.95 -2.43 18.63
N ILE A 89 32.67 -2.53 18.96
CA ILE A 89 32.23 -2.77 20.35
C ILE A 89 32.65 -4.18 20.81
N LEU A 90 32.48 -5.19 19.96
CA LEU A 90 32.86 -6.57 20.27
C LEU A 90 34.37 -6.76 20.40
N SER A 91 35.19 -5.85 19.87
CA SER A 91 36.64 -5.92 20.02
C SER A 91 37.15 -5.38 21.36
N LEU A 92 36.32 -4.70 22.17
CA LEU A 92 36.69 -4.16 23.49
C LEU A 92 37.44 -5.15 24.42
N PRO A 93 37.08 -6.45 24.51
CA PRO A 93 37.80 -7.39 25.36
C PRO A 93 39.24 -7.68 24.92
N PHE A 94 39.63 -7.29 23.70
CA PHE A 94 40.97 -7.50 23.15
C PHE A 94 41.86 -6.26 23.24
N TYR A 95 41.41 -5.19 23.91
CA TYR A 95 42.18 -3.97 24.08
C TYR A 95 43.27 -4.18 25.14
N ASP A 96 44.48 -3.69 24.84
CA ASP A 96 45.56 -3.65 25.81
C ASP A 96 45.35 -2.52 26.84
N GLU A 97 46.01 -2.63 28.00
CA GLU A 97 45.95 -1.58 29.03
C GLU A 97 46.43 -0.23 28.48
N GLY A 98 45.54 0.77 28.48
CA GLY A 98 45.81 2.12 28.00
C GLY A 98 45.33 2.42 26.58
N GLU A 99 44.78 1.43 25.86
CA GLU A 99 44.15 1.67 24.56
C GLU A 99 42.80 2.38 24.69
N ASN A 100 42.58 3.41 23.87
CA ASN A 100 41.33 4.17 23.85
C ASN A 100 40.37 3.63 22.79
N PHE A 101 39.11 3.45 23.17
CA PHE A 101 38.06 3.08 22.22
C PHE A 101 37.85 4.15 21.15
N GLN A 102 37.68 3.70 19.90
CA GLN A 102 37.51 4.57 18.74
C GLN A 102 36.09 5.14 18.63
N TRP A 103 35.73 6.06 19.53
CA TRP A 103 34.39 6.68 19.61
C TRP A 103 33.92 7.39 18.34
N TRP A 104 34.85 7.76 17.44
CA TRP A 104 34.49 8.35 16.15
C TRP A 104 33.69 7.37 15.28
N ILE A 105 33.88 6.05 15.42
CA ILE A 105 33.16 5.02 14.65
C ILE A 105 31.65 5.08 14.93
N PRO A 106 31.15 4.85 16.16
CA PRO A 106 29.72 4.96 16.44
C PRO A 106 29.17 6.36 16.17
N LEU A 107 29.96 7.42 16.40
CA LEU A 107 29.51 8.78 16.16
C LEU A 107 29.24 9.03 14.68
N VAL A 108 30.17 8.65 13.78
CA VAL A 108 29.97 8.76 12.33
C VAL A 108 28.79 7.89 11.88
N THR A 109 28.67 6.66 12.39
CA THR A 109 27.55 5.75 12.08
C THR A 109 26.21 6.37 12.43
N PHE A 110 26.03 6.86 13.66
CA PHE A 110 24.77 7.43 14.10
C PHE A 110 24.46 8.74 13.38
N CYS A 111 25.45 9.61 13.16
CA CYS A 111 25.27 10.82 12.35
C CYS A 111 24.81 10.50 10.92
N TRP A 112 25.41 9.47 10.29
CA TRP A 112 25.03 9.03 8.95
C TRP A 112 23.59 8.51 8.90
N ASN A 113 23.24 7.62 9.82
CA ASN A 113 21.89 7.05 9.87
C ASN A 113 20.83 8.12 10.19
N LEU A 114 21.11 9.05 11.10
CA LEU A 114 20.21 10.15 11.43
C LEU A 114 20.02 11.14 10.27
N LEU A 115 21.07 11.38 9.47
CA LEU A 115 20.98 12.18 8.25
C LEU A 115 19.96 11.57 7.29
N PHE A 116 20.10 10.29 6.96
CA PHE A 116 19.22 9.61 6.00
C PHE A 116 17.81 9.39 6.56
N LEU A 117 17.69 9.10 7.86
CA LEU A 117 16.42 9.02 8.58
C LEU A 117 15.54 10.27 8.38
N ASN A 118 16.17 11.45 8.39
CA ASN A 118 15.47 12.72 8.24
C ASN A 118 15.46 13.24 6.79
N LEU A 119 16.36 12.75 5.93
CA LEU A 119 16.32 13.01 4.50
C LEU A 119 15.16 12.26 3.83
N LEU A 120 14.85 11.03 4.26
CA LEU A 120 13.75 10.22 3.74
C LEU A 120 12.43 11.01 3.62
N PRO A 121 11.86 11.59 4.69
CA PRO A 121 10.63 12.38 4.59
C PRO A 121 10.71 13.60 3.65
N ILE A 122 11.86 14.27 3.57
CA ILE A 122 12.06 15.42 2.65
C ILE A 122 11.91 14.95 1.21
N THR A 123 12.59 13.87 0.85
CA THR A 123 12.54 13.33 -0.52
C THR A 123 11.18 12.79 -0.86
N ALA A 124 10.52 12.17 0.12
CA ALA A 124 9.18 11.67 -0.05
C ALA A 124 8.27 12.85 -0.47
N ARG A 125 8.39 13.99 0.22
CA ARG A 125 7.58 15.19 -0.03
C ARG A 125 7.88 15.90 -1.35
N TYR A 126 9.15 16.08 -1.71
CA TYR A 126 9.55 16.90 -2.87
C TYR A 126 9.86 16.09 -4.13
N ILE A 127 10.04 14.78 -4.00
CA ILE A 127 10.29 13.86 -5.10
C ILE A 127 9.17 12.81 -5.03
N PRO A 128 7.93 13.17 -5.42
CA PRO A 128 6.81 12.24 -5.35
C PRO A 128 7.07 11.04 -6.25
N ASP A 129 6.49 9.90 -5.86
CA ASP A 129 6.54 8.71 -6.68
C ASP A 129 5.62 8.83 -7.89
N LYS A 130 5.97 8.09 -8.94
CA LYS A 130 5.09 7.94 -10.09
C LYS A 130 3.92 7.08 -9.67
N MET A 131 2.72 7.57 -9.91
CA MET A 131 1.48 6.96 -9.46
C MET A 131 0.44 7.05 -10.57
N MET A 132 -0.35 5.99 -10.68
CA MET A 132 -1.64 5.99 -11.34
C MET A 132 -2.68 6.09 -10.24
N TYR A 133 -3.74 6.87 -10.46
CA TYR A 133 -4.82 6.97 -9.49
C TYR A 133 -6.17 6.88 -10.19
N LEU A 134 -7.09 6.19 -9.53
CA LEU A 134 -8.46 6.08 -9.96
C LEU A 134 -9.25 7.22 -9.29
N ASP A 135 -9.93 8.04 -10.09
CA ASP A 135 -10.84 9.09 -9.61
C ASP A 135 -12.28 8.59 -9.73
N ARG A 136 -12.82 8.14 -8.60
CA ARG A 136 -14.18 7.58 -8.50
C ARG A 136 -15.25 8.59 -8.89
N GLN A 137 -15.10 9.86 -8.51
CA GLN A 137 -16.14 10.87 -8.74
C GLN A 137 -16.19 11.29 -10.21
N ASN A 138 -15.03 11.54 -10.80
CA ASN A 138 -14.93 11.96 -12.20
C ASN A 138 -14.96 10.77 -13.18
N GLN A 139 -14.95 9.53 -12.70
CA GLN A 139 -14.89 8.31 -13.52
C GLN A 139 -13.71 8.32 -14.50
N THR A 140 -12.55 8.75 -14.00
CA THR A 140 -11.30 8.83 -14.78
C THR A 140 -10.16 8.13 -14.07
N VAL A 141 -9.08 7.89 -14.81
CA VAL A 141 -7.80 7.41 -14.28
C VAL A 141 -6.73 8.40 -14.67
N GLY A 142 -6.07 8.96 -13.67
CA GLY A 142 -5.02 9.95 -13.82
C GLY A 142 -3.62 9.35 -13.63
N PHE A 143 -2.63 10.00 -14.22
CA PHE A 143 -1.22 9.61 -14.14
C PHE A 143 -0.39 10.83 -13.72
N THR A 144 0.39 10.70 -12.64
CA THR A 144 1.26 11.80 -12.13
C THR A 144 2.48 12.07 -13.00
N PHE A 145 2.59 11.41 -14.14
CA PHE A 145 3.70 11.50 -15.07
C PHE A 145 3.17 11.67 -16.50
N ASP A 146 3.99 12.26 -17.36
CA ASP A 146 3.58 12.60 -18.71
C ASP A 146 3.35 11.35 -19.60
N ILE A 147 2.21 11.35 -20.28
CA ILE A 147 1.81 10.36 -21.27
C ILE A 147 1.78 11.04 -22.64
N PRO A 148 2.69 10.70 -23.56
CA PRO A 148 2.70 11.26 -24.91
C PRO A 148 1.37 11.09 -25.63
N GLY A 149 0.91 12.14 -26.31
CA GLY A 149 -0.34 12.14 -27.07
C GLY A 149 -1.61 12.25 -26.22
N CYS A 150 -1.48 12.40 -24.89
CA CYS A 150 -2.62 12.64 -24.01
C CYS A 150 -3.04 14.11 -24.05
N GLU A 151 -4.23 14.39 -24.59
CA GLU A 151 -4.79 15.73 -24.69
C GLU A 151 -5.59 16.14 -23.45
N GLN A 152 -6.28 15.18 -22.83
CA GLN A 152 -7.14 15.44 -21.68
C GLN A 152 -6.31 15.57 -20.39
N ARG A 153 -6.64 16.58 -19.59
CA ARG A 153 -6.05 16.84 -18.27
C ARG A 153 -7.15 16.92 -17.22
N ASP A 154 -6.84 16.48 -16.01
CA ASP A 154 -7.73 16.64 -14.86
C ASP A 154 -7.50 17.98 -14.12
N ASP A 155 -8.23 18.18 -13.03
CA ASP A 155 -8.13 19.38 -12.19
C ASP A 155 -6.74 19.58 -11.58
N LEU A 156 -5.93 18.51 -11.50
CA LEU A 156 -4.56 18.53 -11.00
C LEU A 156 -3.54 18.79 -12.12
N GLY A 157 -4.00 18.95 -13.36
CA GLY A 157 -3.15 19.15 -14.54
C GLY A 157 -2.46 17.88 -15.04
N ASN A 158 -2.83 16.72 -14.51
CA ASN A 158 -2.26 15.42 -14.87
C ASN A 158 -2.97 14.84 -16.10
N CYS A 159 -2.28 14.01 -16.88
CA CYS A 159 -2.92 13.23 -17.93
C CYS A 159 -4.00 12.34 -17.32
N CYS A 160 -5.21 12.34 -17.91
CA CYS A 160 -6.27 11.45 -17.50
C CYS A 160 -6.98 10.81 -18.70
N PHE A 161 -7.52 9.62 -18.47
CA PHE A 161 -8.34 8.87 -19.41
C PHE A 161 -9.65 8.47 -18.75
N LYS A 162 -10.69 8.20 -19.53
CA LYS A 162 -11.96 7.72 -18.97
C LYS A 162 -11.76 6.33 -18.39
N TRP A 163 -12.46 6.03 -17.29
CA TRP A 163 -12.42 4.70 -16.67
C TRP A 163 -12.74 3.59 -17.68
N GLU A 164 -13.68 3.83 -18.60
CA GLU A 164 -14.08 2.90 -19.66
C GLU A 164 -12.93 2.48 -20.58
N GLU A 165 -11.96 3.38 -20.82
CA GLU A 165 -10.81 3.17 -21.70
C GLU A 165 -9.66 2.41 -21.03
N ILE A 166 -9.67 2.29 -19.70
CA ILE A 166 -8.64 1.59 -18.94
C ILE A 166 -9.02 0.13 -18.75
N VAL A 167 -8.14 -0.80 -19.09
CA VAL A 167 -8.38 -2.24 -18.96
C VAL A 167 -7.30 -2.89 -18.10
N CYS A 168 -7.60 -4.06 -17.53
CA CYS A 168 -6.61 -4.88 -16.85
C CYS A 168 -6.40 -6.21 -17.57
N ARG A 169 -5.15 -6.52 -17.88
CA ARG A 169 -4.71 -7.75 -18.55
C ARG A 169 -3.99 -8.62 -17.53
N LEU A 170 -4.35 -9.90 -17.45
CA LEU A 170 -3.60 -10.85 -16.63
C LEU A 170 -2.38 -11.29 -17.43
N THR A 171 -1.20 -10.90 -16.98
CA THR A 171 0.06 -11.31 -17.60
C THR A 171 0.78 -12.30 -16.73
N SER A 172 1.62 -13.15 -17.33
CA SER A 172 2.51 -14.03 -16.59
C SER A 172 3.95 -13.81 -17.02
N LYS A 173 4.86 -13.82 -16.04
CA LYS A 173 6.30 -13.67 -16.24
C LYS A 173 7.01 -14.74 -15.41
N MET A 174 8.06 -15.32 -15.97
CA MET A 174 8.92 -16.21 -15.19
C MET A 174 9.64 -15.41 -14.11
N GLY A 175 9.49 -15.84 -12.86
CA GLY A 175 10.23 -15.31 -11.72
C GLY A 175 11.57 -16.04 -11.54
N ALA A 176 11.82 -16.51 -10.31
CA ALA A 176 12.91 -17.45 -10.05
C ALA A 176 12.77 -18.71 -10.93
N PRO A 177 13.88 -19.44 -11.23
CA PRO A 177 13.85 -20.60 -12.12
C PRO A 177 12.72 -21.59 -11.77
N GLY A 178 11.77 -21.77 -12.69
CA GLY A 178 10.64 -22.70 -12.54
C GLY A 178 9.39 -22.14 -11.87
N VAL A 179 9.37 -20.89 -11.39
CA VAL A 179 8.18 -20.27 -10.79
C VAL A 179 7.53 -19.28 -11.76
N MET A 180 6.29 -19.57 -12.17
CA MET A 180 5.48 -18.63 -12.94
C MET A 180 4.83 -17.63 -12.00
N ASN A 181 5.01 -16.34 -12.26
CA ASN A 181 4.35 -15.26 -11.54
C ASN A 181 3.31 -14.57 -12.43
N TYR A 182 2.22 -14.15 -11.83
CA TYR A 182 1.09 -13.48 -12.45
C TYR A 182 1.03 -12.02 -11.99
N PHE A 183 0.69 -11.14 -12.93
CA PHE A 183 0.67 -9.70 -12.72
C PHE A 183 -0.56 -9.07 -13.38
N PRO A 184 -1.33 -8.24 -12.66
CA PRO A 184 -2.40 -7.44 -13.24
C PRO A 184 -1.78 -6.21 -13.92
N GLU A 185 -1.79 -6.20 -15.25
CA GLU A 185 -1.30 -5.09 -16.05
C GLU A 185 -2.47 -4.16 -16.38
N ILE A 186 -2.50 -2.99 -15.75
CA ILE A 186 -3.51 -1.96 -15.97
C ILE A 186 -2.97 -0.97 -16.99
N SER A 187 -3.76 -0.65 -18.01
CA SER A 187 -3.32 0.22 -19.09
C SER A 187 -4.51 0.76 -19.87
N HIS A 188 -4.26 1.76 -20.71
CA HIS A 188 -5.23 2.14 -21.74
C HIS A 188 -5.48 0.94 -22.70
N ILE A 189 -6.69 0.86 -23.24
CA ILE A 189 -7.10 -0.21 -24.15
C ILE A 189 -6.19 -0.28 -25.39
N ASP A 190 -5.87 0.89 -25.95
CA ASP A 190 -4.88 1.11 -27.01
C ASP A 190 -3.48 1.34 -26.41
N GLN A 191 -2.73 0.24 -26.27
CA GLN A 191 -1.35 0.25 -25.77
C GLN A 191 -0.33 0.74 -26.80
N GLU A 192 -0.65 0.66 -28.10
CA GLU A 192 0.24 1.12 -29.16
C GLU A 192 0.31 2.64 -29.17
N LYS A 193 -0.85 3.30 -29.02
CA LYS A 193 -0.94 4.76 -28.91
C LYS A 193 -0.38 5.27 -27.57
N TYR A 194 -0.66 4.58 -26.45
CA TYR A 194 -0.28 5.04 -25.11
C TYR A 194 0.53 4.01 -24.32
N PRO A 195 1.74 3.64 -24.77
CA PRO A 195 2.54 2.57 -24.14
C PRO A 195 2.99 2.90 -22.71
N LYS A 196 3.10 4.19 -22.37
CA LYS A 196 3.47 4.62 -21.01
C LYS A 196 2.36 4.45 -19.96
N THR A 197 1.14 4.10 -20.37
CA THR A 197 0.02 3.84 -19.43
C THR A 197 0.10 2.46 -18.78
N ILE A 198 1.05 1.61 -19.22
CA ILE A 198 1.22 0.26 -18.70
C ILE A 198 1.76 0.31 -17.27
N VAL A 199 0.91 -0.07 -16.33
CA VAL A 199 1.19 -0.11 -14.89
C VAL A 199 0.93 -1.52 -14.37
N THR A 200 1.92 -2.12 -13.73
CA THR A 200 1.74 -3.39 -13.01
C THR A 200 1.19 -3.12 -11.62
N GLY A 201 -0.01 -3.62 -11.33
CA GLY A 201 -0.58 -3.55 -9.99
C GLY A 201 0.26 -4.37 -8.99
N SER A 202 0.44 -3.83 -7.78
CA SER A 202 1.17 -4.53 -6.73
C SER A 202 0.29 -5.61 -6.12
N VAL A 203 0.76 -6.85 -6.19
CA VAL A 203 0.10 -8.02 -5.61
C VAL A 203 1.05 -8.55 -4.54
N VAL A 204 0.74 -8.24 -3.28
CA VAL A 204 1.56 -8.60 -2.13
C VAL A 204 1.40 -10.11 -1.89
N GLU A 205 2.54 -10.79 -1.72
CA GLU A 205 2.66 -12.19 -1.29
C GLU A 205 1.98 -13.22 -2.23
N LEU A 206 2.81 -13.99 -2.94
CA LEU A 206 2.42 -15.05 -3.90
C LEU A 206 1.81 -14.58 -5.22
N SER A 207 2.59 -13.81 -6.00
CA SER A 207 2.36 -13.69 -7.44
C SER A 207 2.30 -15.04 -8.17
N ALA A 208 2.66 -16.15 -7.54
CA ALA A 208 2.48 -17.50 -8.09
C ALA A 208 1.00 -17.94 -8.22
N ASN A 209 0.05 -17.24 -7.59
CA ASN A 209 -1.38 -17.52 -7.73
C ASN A 209 -2.14 -16.34 -8.37
N PRO A 210 -2.82 -16.54 -9.52
CA PRO A 210 -3.52 -15.46 -10.21
C PRO A 210 -4.74 -14.92 -9.45
N VAL A 211 -5.26 -15.62 -8.44
CA VAL A 211 -6.43 -15.19 -7.63
C VAL A 211 -6.25 -13.78 -7.08
N HIS A 212 -5.06 -13.46 -6.59
CA HIS A 212 -4.79 -12.12 -6.05
C HIS A 212 -4.85 -11.02 -7.12
N CYS A 213 -4.54 -11.33 -8.39
CA CYS A 213 -4.68 -10.38 -9.49
C CYS A 213 -6.17 -10.07 -9.76
N TYR A 214 -7.03 -11.08 -9.71
CA TYR A 214 -8.46 -10.90 -9.86
C TYR A 214 -9.09 -10.14 -8.69
N LEU A 215 -8.69 -10.46 -7.45
CA LEU A 215 -9.12 -9.72 -6.26
C LEU A 215 -8.76 -8.23 -6.34
N LEU A 216 -7.51 -7.92 -6.74
CA LEU A 216 -7.06 -6.54 -6.88
C LEU A 216 -7.90 -5.81 -7.94
N TRP A 217 -8.11 -6.44 -9.09
CA TRP A 217 -8.88 -5.82 -10.17
C TRP A 217 -10.35 -5.61 -9.78
N GLU A 218 -11.00 -6.61 -9.18
CA GLU A 218 -12.37 -6.44 -8.69
C GLU A 218 -12.47 -5.38 -7.59
N CYS A 219 -11.47 -5.24 -6.73
CA CYS A 219 -11.40 -4.15 -5.75
C CYS A 219 -11.40 -2.76 -6.43
N TYR A 220 -10.64 -2.61 -7.51
CA TYR A 220 -10.62 -1.37 -8.30
C TYR A 220 -11.94 -1.13 -9.04
N VAL A 221 -12.51 -2.15 -9.67
CA VAL A 221 -13.83 -2.07 -10.32
C VAL A 221 -14.90 -1.68 -9.30
N ARG A 222 -14.90 -2.30 -8.12
CA ARG A 222 -15.85 -1.99 -7.04
C ARG A 222 -15.69 -0.57 -6.52
N PHE A 223 -14.45 -0.10 -6.40
CA PHE A 223 -14.14 1.27 -6.02
C PHE A 223 -14.61 2.29 -7.07
N MET A 224 -14.66 1.95 -8.35
CA MET A 224 -15.17 2.85 -9.39
C MET A 224 -16.70 2.78 -9.57
N ASP A 225 -17.37 1.79 -8.99
CA ASP A 225 -18.81 1.60 -9.15
C ASP A 225 -19.64 2.59 -8.30
N LEU A 226 -20.21 3.61 -8.95
CA LEU A 226 -21.08 4.61 -8.34
C LEU A 226 -22.52 4.12 -8.09
N SER A 227 -22.90 2.90 -8.51
CA SER A 227 -24.22 2.34 -8.20
C SER A 227 -24.32 1.78 -6.78
N LYS A 228 -23.19 1.67 -6.08
CA LYS A 228 -23.06 1.08 -4.75
C LYS A 228 -22.21 1.96 -3.84
N PRO A 229 -22.40 1.91 -2.50
CA PRO A 229 -21.53 2.61 -1.54
C PRO A 229 -20.08 2.11 -1.65
N LEU A 230 -19.10 2.80 -1.08
CA LEU A 230 -17.75 2.27 -0.95
C LEU A 230 -17.77 0.94 -0.17
N PRO A 231 -16.87 -0.02 -0.50
CA PRO A 231 -16.69 -1.22 0.32
C PRO A 231 -16.52 -0.85 1.79
N ASP A 232 -17.18 -1.58 2.69
CA ASP A 232 -17.05 -1.31 4.12
C ASP A 232 -15.84 -2.04 4.71
N VAL A 233 -14.70 -1.35 4.64
CA VAL A 233 -13.38 -1.85 5.03
C VAL A 233 -12.61 -0.76 5.77
N PRO A 234 -11.62 -1.14 6.61
CA PRO A 234 -10.88 -0.20 7.45
C PRO A 234 -10.28 0.99 6.71
N VAL A 235 -9.76 0.79 5.49
CA VAL A 235 -9.10 1.85 4.71
C VAL A 235 -9.97 3.10 4.49
N TYR A 236 -11.28 2.95 4.40
CA TYR A 236 -12.21 4.04 4.12
C TYR A 236 -12.87 4.64 5.36
N GLU A 237 -12.68 4.07 6.56
CA GLU A 237 -13.45 4.41 7.77
C GLU A 237 -13.55 5.92 8.01
N GLN A 238 -12.41 6.61 7.99
CA GLN A 238 -12.32 8.05 8.24
C GLN A 238 -12.94 8.92 7.14
N HIS A 239 -13.21 8.36 5.97
CA HIS A 239 -13.65 9.08 4.76
C HIS A 239 -15.05 8.66 4.29
N ARG A 240 -15.67 7.64 4.91
CA ARG A 240 -16.98 7.12 4.48
C ARG A 240 -18.06 8.20 4.38
N HIS A 241 -18.06 9.13 5.32
CA HIS A 241 -19.02 10.24 5.39
C HIS A 241 -18.85 11.28 4.27
N LEU A 242 -17.73 11.26 3.55
CA LEU A 242 -17.42 12.19 2.46
C LEU A 242 -17.93 11.67 1.09
N ASP A 243 -18.18 10.37 0.93
CA ASP A 243 -18.83 9.82 -0.27
C ASP A 243 -20.37 9.85 -0.10
N PRO A 244 -21.12 10.60 -0.93
CA PRO A 244 -22.56 10.78 -0.72
C PRO A 244 -23.37 9.48 -0.73
N ILE A 245 -23.04 8.54 -1.62
CA ILE A 245 -23.71 7.25 -1.75
C ILE A 245 -23.49 6.41 -0.48
N THR A 246 -22.26 6.42 0.04
CA THR A 246 -21.87 5.73 1.26
C THR A 246 -22.51 6.36 2.49
N ALA A 247 -22.49 7.69 2.59
CA ALA A 247 -23.10 8.42 3.71
C ALA A 247 -24.62 8.16 3.79
N GLU A 248 -25.32 8.15 2.65
CA GLU A 248 -26.74 7.82 2.60
C GLU A 248 -27.00 6.36 3.01
N PHE A 249 -26.21 5.42 2.49
CA PHE A 249 -26.31 4.01 2.85
C PHE A 249 -26.08 3.79 4.35
N ASP A 250 -25.04 4.41 4.93
CA ASP A 250 -24.68 4.27 6.33
C ASP A 250 -25.78 4.81 7.25
N LYS A 251 -26.35 5.98 6.89
CA LYS A 251 -27.49 6.58 7.61
C LYS A 251 -28.72 5.68 7.58
N ASN A 252 -29.07 5.14 6.41
CA ASN A 252 -30.25 4.29 6.25
C ASN A 252 -30.14 2.94 6.99
N ASN A 253 -28.91 2.50 7.27
CA ASN A 253 -28.64 1.22 7.94
C ASN A 253 -28.19 1.36 9.40
N ASN A 254 -28.16 2.58 9.95
CA ASN A 254 -27.67 2.87 11.31
C ASN A 254 -26.29 2.27 11.57
N ARG A 255 -25.36 2.45 10.63
CA ARG A 255 -23.98 1.99 10.77
C ARG A 255 -23.29 2.72 11.95
N PRO A 256 -22.56 2.02 12.83
CA PRO A 256 -21.70 2.65 13.83
C PRO A 256 -20.58 3.48 13.16
N SER A 257 -20.32 4.70 13.63
CA SER A 257 -19.32 5.62 13.04
C SER A 257 -17.88 5.14 13.19
N ASP A 258 -17.59 4.42 14.27
CA ASP A 258 -16.23 4.02 14.68
C ASP A 258 -16.03 2.51 14.63
N PHE A 259 -16.84 1.81 13.82
CA PHE A 259 -16.87 0.36 13.76
C PHE A 259 -15.47 -0.24 13.56
N TRP A 260 -14.69 0.24 12.59
CA TRP A 260 -13.36 -0.30 12.32
C TRP A 260 -12.26 0.26 13.22
N VAL A 261 -12.54 1.35 13.95
CA VAL A 261 -11.58 1.98 14.88
C VAL A 261 -11.26 1.05 16.05
N ASP A 262 -12.23 0.25 16.46
CA ASP A 262 -12.10 -0.67 17.60
C ASP A 262 -11.39 -1.99 17.26
N PHE A 263 -11.03 -2.23 15.99
CA PHE A 263 -10.34 -3.46 15.56
C PHE A 263 -8.82 -3.30 15.59
N SER A 264 -8.13 -4.25 16.23
CA SER A 264 -6.67 -4.33 16.13
C SER A 264 -6.21 -4.70 14.71
N ILE A 265 -4.96 -4.39 14.36
CA ILE A 265 -4.39 -4.80 13.06
C ILE A 265 -4.42 -6.31 12.89
N GLU A 266 -4.14 -7.06 13.95
CA GLU A 266 -4.20 -8.53 13.93
C GLU A 266 -5.60 -9.04 13.60
N GLN A 267 -6.64 -8.47 14.20
CA GLN A 267 -8.03 -8.81 13.88
C GLN A 267 -8.37 -8.51 12.43
N GLN A 268 -7.95 -7.35 11.92
CA GLN A 268 -8.18 -7.00 10.52
C GLN A 268 -7.44 -7.97 9.57
N ILE A 269 -6.26 -8.46 9.95
CA ILE A 269 -5.52 -9.48 9.20
C ILE A 269 -6.28 -10.82 9.20
N GLU A 270 -6.80 -11.25 10.35
CA GLU A 270 -7.61 -12.47 10.46
C GLU A 270 -8.84 -12.42 9.54
N ILE A 271 -9.57 -11.29 9.54
CA ILE A 271 -10.74 -11.09 8.67
C ILE A 271 -10.34 -11.11 7.19
N ARG A 272 -9.22 -10.47 6.84
CA ARG A 272 -8.69 -10.52 5.47
C ARG A 272 -8.40 -11.95 5.04
N ASP A 273 -7.78 -12.73 5.92
CA ASP A 273 -7.36 -14.10 5.63
C ASP A 273 -8.59 -15.03 5.51
N GLU A 274 -9.63 -14.85 6.33
CA GLU A 274 -10.94 -15.50 6.18
C GLU A 274 -11.54 -15.24 4.77
N ILE A 275 -11.57 -13.98 4.33
CA ILE A 275 -12.07 -13.61 3.00
C ILE A 275 -11.19 -14.20 1.89
N LEU A 276 -9.88 -14.27 2.11
CA LEU A 276 -8.93 -14.80 1.13
C LEU A 276 -9.06 -16.34 0.99
N GLU A 277 -9.32 -17.06 2.08
CA GLU A 277 -9.60 -18.50 2.04
C GLU A 277 -10.79 -18.84 1.14
N ASP A 278 -11.84 -18.01 1.14
CA ASP A 278 -12.99 -18.14 0.25
C ASP A 278 -12.69 -17.77 -1.21
N ALA A 279 -11.71 -16.89 -1.44
CA ALA A 279 -11.31 -16.42 -2.76
C ALA A 279 -10.54 -17.47 -3.57
N PHE A 280 -9.75 -18.31 -2.89
CA PHE A 280 -8.91 -19.32 -3.55
C PHE A 280 -9.68 -20.41 -4.31
N PRO A 281 -10.75 -21.02 -3.77
CA PRO A 281 -11.56 -22.00 -4.48
C PRO A 281 -12.55 -21.38 -5.47
N PHE A 282 -12.75 -20.06 -5.46
CA PHE A 282 -13.71 -19.37 -6.33
C PHE A 282 -13.36 -19.52 -7.82
N ASP A 283 -14.36 -19.81 -8.65
CA ASP A 283 -14.18 -19.81 -10.11
C ASP A 283 -14.26 -18.37 -10.64
N TRP A 284 -13.11 -17.72 -10.76
CA TRP A 284 -13.04 -16.33 -11.24
C TRP A 284 -13.54 -16.13 -12.69
N LEU A 285 -13.62 -17.19 -13.50
CA LEU A 285 -14.01 -17.10 -14.90
C LEU A 285 -15.49 -17.36 -15.14
N LYS A 286 -16.09 -18.29 -14.40
CA LYS A 286 -17.48 -18.72 -14.58
C LYS A 286 -18.29 -18.76 -13.29
N GLY A 287 -17.68 -18.42 -12.16
CA GLY A 287 -18.32 -18.36 -10.86
C GLY A 287 -19.53 -17.44 -10.88
N LYS A 288 -20.56 -17.86 -10.14
CA LYS A 288 -21.72 -17.01 -9.87
C LYS A 288 -21.28 -15.85 -8.98
N VAL A 289 -22.02 -14.76 -9.09
CA VAL A 289 -21.80 -13.58 -8.24
C VAL A 289 -22.08 -13.98 -6.79
N ASN A 290 -21.09 -13.79 -5.92
CA ASN A 290 -21.20 -13.97 -4.47
C ASN A 290 -21.92 -12.78 -3.83
N ASP A 291 -22.53 -13.05 -2.67
CA ASP A 291 -23.12 -12.00 -1.85
C ASP A 291 -22.02 -11.11 -1.26
N GLU A 292 -22.23 -9.80 -1.38
CA GLU A 292 -21.37 -8.76 -0.84
C GLU A 292 -21.59 -8.62 0.67
N ILE A 293 -20.51 -8.51 1.44
CA ILE A 293 -20.59 -8.17 2.86
C ILE A 293 -20.80 -6.66 2.98
N THR A 294 -22.07 -6.25 2.86
CA THR A 294 -22.46 -4.83 2.88
C THR A 294 -22.60 -4.26 4.29
N LYS A 295 -22.72 -5.11 5.31
CA LYS A 295 -22.93 -4.72 6.72
C LYS A 295 -21.96 -5.47 7.63
N PRO A 296 -20.63 -5.23 7.53
CA PRO A 296 -19.63 -5.98 8.29
C PRO A 296 -19.83 -5.93 9.81
N TRP A 297 -20.46 -4.87 10.32
CA TRP A 297 -20.83 -4.73 11.74
C TRP A 297 -21.90 -5.71 12.23
N GLN A 298 -22.51 -6.49 11.33
CA GLN A 298 -23.38 -7.62 11.68
C GLN A 298 -22.63 -8.96 11.66
N HIS A 299 -21.46 -9.02 11.04
CA HIS A 299 -20.67 -10.24 10.84
C HIS A 299 -19.53 -10.35 11.86
N TRP A 300 -18.78 -9.26 12.07
CA TRP A 300 -17.62 -9.24 12.96
C TRP A 300 -17.84 -8.32 14.15
N LYS A 301 -17.17 -8.66 15.26
CA LYS A 301 -17.17 -7.87 16.50
C LYS A 301 -15.74 -7.50 16.86
N ALA A 302 -15.54 -6.25 17.26
CA ALA A 302 -14.26 -5.78 17.76
C ALA A 302 -13.92 -6.41 19.12
N GLU A 303 -12.63 -6.59 19.39
CA GLU A 303 -12.10 -6.98 20.71
C GLU A 303 -11.10 -5.87 21.13
N PRO A 304 -11.58 -4.75 21.70
CA PRO A 304 -10.76 -3.57 21.96
C PRO A 304 -9.54 -3.84 22.85
N GLU A 305 -9.60 -4.87 23.69
CA GLU A 305 -8.49 -5.36 24.51
C GLU A 305 -7.28 -5.86 23.69
N ARG A 306 -7.47 -6.21 22.42
CA ARG A 306 -6.42 -6.61 21.48
C ARG A 306 -5.73 -5.43 20.80
N ILE A 307 -6.23 -4.21 20.96
CA ILE A 307 -5.59 -3.02 20.38
C ILE A 307 -4.22 -2.86 21.02
N GLU A 308 -3.17 -2.97 20.20
CA GLU A 308 -1.79 -2.85 20.67
C GLU A 308 -1.54 -1.51 21.35
N GLN A 309 -1.06 -1.55 22.59
CA GLN A 309 -0.56 -0.37 23.29
C GLN A 309 0.92 -0.15 23.01
N LEU A 310 1.33 1.12 22.86
CA LEU A 310 2.73 1.53 22.67
C LEU A 310 3.60 1.15 23.88
N THR A 311 4.22 -0.02 23.86
CA THR A 311 5.10 -0.50 24.93
C THR A 311 6.47 0.20 24.93
N TRP A 312 7.16 0.23 26.07
CA TRP A 312 8.56 0.69 26.14
C TRP A 312 9.48 -0.10 25.20
N LYS A 313 9.25 -1.43 25.08
CA LYS A 313 9.98 -2.29 24.14
C LYS A 313 9.84 -1.82 22.70
N TYR A 314 8.64 -1.41 22.29
CA TYR A 314 8.39 -0.81 20.98
C TYR A 314 9.23 0.47 20.78
N LYS A 315 9.20 1.40 21.76
CA LYS A 315 9.96 2.65 21.68
C LYS A 315 11.47 2.41 21.55
N VAL A 316 12.01 1.50 22.36
CA VAL A 316 13.43 1.12 22.28
C VAL A 316 13.76 0.47 20.96
N LYS A 317 12.98 -0.51 20.50
CA LYS A 317 13.17 -1.17 19.20
C LYS A 317 13.19 -0.16 18.06
N ARG A 318 12.26 0.81 18.08
CA ARG A 318 12.18 1.86 17.07
C ARG A 318 13.39 2.78 17.09
N LEU A 319 13.84 3.22 18.27
CA LEU A 319 15.09 4.01 18.40
C LEU A 319 16.31 3.25 17.87
N LEU A 320 16.41 1.95 18.16
CA LEU A 320 17.51 1.12 17.66
C LEU A 320 17.47 1.01 16.12
N VAL A 321 16.30 0.79 15.52
CA VAL A 321 16.16 0.77 14.05
C VAL A 321 16.56 2.12 13.45
N GLN A 322 16.15 3.22 14.06
CA GLN A 322 16.49 4.57 13.60
C GLN A 322 17.99 4.86 13.71
N LEU A 323 18.63 4.48 14.82
CA LEU A 323 20.06 4.74 15.04
C LEU A 323 20.98 3.82 14.23
N PHE A 324 20.63 2.55 14.06
CA PHE A 324 21.49 1.55 13.42
C PHE A 324 21.13 1.27 11.96
N ILE A 325 19.94 1.63 11.50
CA ILE A 325 19.48 1.33 10.14
C ILE A 325 19.02 2.60 9.40
N GLY A 326 18.75 3.70 10.12
CA GLY A 326 18.34 4.96 9.52
C GLY A 326 16.92 4.93 8.96
N PHE A 327 16.07 3.98 9.38
CA PHE A 327 14.68 3.87 8.94
C PHE A 327 13.68 4.49 9.94
N PRO A 328 12.64 5.20 9.47
CA PRO A 328 11.64 5.92 10.30
C PRO A 328 10.82 5.09 11.28
#